data_AF-A0A195BPS4-F1
#
_entry.id   AF-A0A195BPS4-F1
#
_cell.length_a   1.000
_cell.length_b   1.000
_cell.length_c   1.000
_cell.angle_alpha   90.00
_cell.angle_beta   90.00
_cell.angle_gamma   90.00
#
_symmetry.space_group_name_H-M   'P 1'
#
loop_
_entity.id
_entity.type
_entity.pdbx_description
1 polymer ?
#
loop_
_entity_poly.entity_id
_entity_poly.type
_entity_poly.pdbx_seq_one_letter_code
_entity_poly.pdbx_strand_id
1 'polypeptide(L)'
;MSVDSENKSSESRTIAPYNAENGIDDGVEGGPVTPEMVLRLPTITDKYLCSPEANIYDIDFTRFQIRDLETGAVLFEITKPPASECDVHQEPEPDCEELGSEDTNTGRFVRYQFTPQFLKLKTVGATIEFLVGPKPINNFRMIERHFFRDRLLKTFDFQFGFCIPNSKNTCEHIYEFPTLPADLVSEMIANPFETRSDSFYFVDNQLVMHNKADYAYNGGHTTHDVL
;
A
#
# COMPACT_ATOMS: atom_id res chain seq x y z
N MET A 1 -11.63 32.50 -63.91
CA MET A 1 -10.35 31.80 -64.10
C MET A 1 -9.46 32.18 -62.94
N SER A 2 -9.02 31.17 -62.20
CA SER A 2 -8.02 31.18 -61.12
C SER A 2 -6.70 31.85 -61.57
N VAL A 3 -5.73 32.27 -60.74
CA VAL A 3 -5.12 31.70 -59.52
C VAL A 3 -4.11 32.72 -58.92
N ASP A 4 -3.83 32.59 -57.61
CA ASP A 4 -2.53 32.76 -56.90
C ASP A 4 -1.84 34.15 -56.82
N SER A 5 -1.10 34.55 -55.77
CA SER A 5 -0.67 33.97 -54.49
C SER A 5 0.06 35.04 -53.63
N GLU A 6 0.03 34.86 -52.29
CA GLU A 6 1.08 35.17 -51.27
C GLU A 6 1.60 36.64 -51.09
N ASN A 7 2.12 37.15 -49.96
CA ASN A 7 2.57 36.61 -48.67
C ASN A 7 2.61 37.72 -47.57
N LYS A 8 2.76 37.25 -46.33
CA LYS A 8 2.90 37.83 -44.97
C LYS A 8 3.86 39.01 -44.70
N SER A 9 3.56 39.74 -43.61
CA SER A 9 4.40 40.05 -42.41
C SER A 9 3.72 41.20 -41.64
N SER A 10 3.82 41.44 -40.32
CA SER A 10 4.49 40.88 -39.14
C SER A 10 4.01 41.74 -37.96
N GLU A 11 3.64 41.20 -36.80
CA GLU A 11 3.68 41.97 -35.54
C GLU A 11 4.06 41.09 -34.35
N SER A 12 5.06 41.56 -33.62
CA SER A 12 5.69 40.98 -32.44
C SER A 12 5.06 41.56 -31.17
N ARG A 13 4.74 40.72 -30.17
CA ARG A 13 4.60 41.16 -28.77
C ARG A 13 5.17 40.13 -27.80
N THR A 14 6.21 40.55 -27.11
CA THR A 14 6.91 39.84 -26.03
C THR A 14 6.14 39.97 -24.71
N ILE A 15 5.94 38.86 -24.00
CA ILE A 15 5.25 38.76 -22.70
C ILE A 15 6.29 38.83 -21.56
N ALA A 16 5.95 39.55 -20.49
CA ALA A 16 6.74 39.75 -19.27
C ALA A 16 6.87 38.46 -18.40
N PRO A 17 7.85 38.37 -17.48
CA PRO A 17 8.21 37.11 -16.84
C PRO A 17 7.29 36.75 -15.67
N TYR A 18 6.87 35.49 -15.60
CA TYR A 18 6.13 34.92 -14.47
C TYR A 18 7.13 34.29 -13.49
N ASN A 19 7.19 34.80 -12.26
CA ASN A 19 7.91 34.16 -11.17
C ASN A 19 7.24 32.82 -10.84
N ALA A 20 7.99 31.73 -10.92
CA ALA A 20 7.55 30.41 -10.49
C ALA A 20 8.17 30.11 -9.12
N GLU A 21 7.49 30.55 -8.06
CA GLU A 21 7.57 29.92 -6.74
C GLU A 21 6.21 29.27 -6.50
N ASN A 22 6.10 27.97 -6.80
CA ASN A 22 4.96 27.15 -6.39
C ASN A 22 5.51 25.92 -5.67
N GLY A 23 5.81 26.08 -4.38
CA GLY A 23 5.66 24.98 -3.44
C GLY A 23 4.16 24.85 -3.17
N ILE A 24 3.53 23.80 -3.71
CA ILE A 24 2.13 23.50 -3.45
C ILE A 24 2.07 22.60 -2.21
N ASP A 25 1.53 23.17 -1.16
CA ASP A 25 0.96 22.53 0.03
C ASP A 25 -0.25 21.69 -0.45
N ASP A 26 -0.08 20.38 -0.60
CA ASP A 26 -1.08 19.53 -1.24
C ASP A 26 -2.21 19.17 -0.26
N GLY A 27 -3.35 19.81 -0.50
CA GLY A 27 -4.53 19.78 0.33
C GLY A 27 -5.20 18.40 0.44
N VAL A 28 -5.33 17.94 1.69
CA VAL A 28 -6.46 17.12 2.12
C VAL A 28 -7.26 17.98 3.11
N GLU A 29 -8.00 18.96 2.59
CA GLU A 29 -8.92 19.75 3.42
C GLU A 29 -10.19 18.94 3.75
N GLY A 30 -10.24 18.42 4.99
CA GLY A 30 -11.44 18.29 5.83
C GLY A 30 -12.57 17.32 5.44
N GLY A 31 -12.58 16.73 4.25
CA GLY A 31 -13.62 15.80 3.79
C GLY A 31 -13.33 14.32 4.09
N PRO A 32 -14.36 13.44 4.11
CA PRO A 32 -14.15 12.00 4.22
C PRO A 32 -13.40 11.48 2.98
N VAL A 33 -12.40 10.62 3.20
CA VAL A 33 -11.60 10.02 2.13
C VAL A 33 -12.43 9.00 1.37
N THR A 34 -12.56 9.15 0.06
CA THR A 34 -13.35 8.26 -0.80
C THR A 34 -12.46 7.38 -1.69
N PRO A 35 -13.01 6.27 -2.24
CA PRO A 35 -12.32 5.45 -3.23
C PRO A 35 -11.79 6.24 -4.44
N GLU A 36 -12.58 7.19 -4.95
CA GLU A 36 -12.21 7.99 -6.12
C GLU A 36 -11.02 8.91 -5.85
N MET A 37 -10.91 9.41 -4.61
CA MET A 37 -9.77 10.20 -4.18
C MET A 37 -8.49 9.37 -4.19
N VAL A 38 -8.51 8.18 -3.56
CA VAL A 38 -7.31 7.34 -3.47
C VAL A 38 -6.87 6.79 -4.83
N LEU A 39 -7.82 6.53 -5.74
CA LEU A 39 -7.52 6.11 -7.12
C LEU A 39 -6.73 7.15 -7.92
N ARG A 40 -6.85 8.43 -7.55
CA ARG A 40 -6.19 9.56 -8.22
C ARG A 40 -4.90 10.01 -7.56
N LEU A 41 -4.50 9.41 -6.44
CA LEU A 41 -3.28 9.80 -5.73
C LEU A 41 -2.04 9.63 -6.62
N PRO A 42 -1.26 10.70 -6.85
CA PRO A 42 -0.13 10.65 -7.76
C PRO A 42 1.05 9.86 -7.17
N THR A 43 1.17 9.82 -5.85
CA THR A 43 2.31 9.26 -5.10
C THR A 43 1.84 8.51 -3.85
N ILE A 44 2.79 7.89 -3.14
CA ILE A 44 2.57 7.37 -1.79
C ILE A 44 2.14 8.52 -0.86
N THR A 45 1.25 8.24 0.08
CA THR A 45 0.82 9.22 1.08
C THR A 45 1.85 9.37 2.19
N ASP A 46 2.13 10.60 2.63
CA ASP A 46 3.10 10.85 3.72
C ASP A 46 2.58 10.41 5.09
N LYS A 47 1.26 10.52 5.29
CA LYS A 47 0.59 10.21 6.56
C LYS A 47 -0.53 9.20 6.34
N TYR A 48 -1.01 8.62 7.44
CA TYR A 48 -2.20 7.81 7.40
C TYR A 48 -3.45 8.69 7.17
N LEU A 49 -4.30 8.28 6.23
CA LEU A 49 -5.52 8.99 5.87
C LEU A 49 -6.73 8.70 6.79
N CYS A 50 -6.59 7.80 7.77
CA CYS A 50 -7.58 7.58 8.82
C CYS A 50 -6.89 7.19 10.13
N SER A 51 -7.54 7.50 11.26
CA SER A 51 -7.06 7.09 12.59
C SER A 51 -7.41 5.62 12.87
N PRO A 52 -6.86 5.02 13.94
CA PRO A 52 -7.24 3.67 14.33
C PRO A 52 -8.71 3.48 14.69
N GLU A 53 -9.32 4.50 15.26
CA GLU A 53 -10.71 4.51 15.71
C GLU A 53 -11.71 4.51 14.54
N ALA A 54 -11.26 4.79 13.31
CA ALA A 54 -12.08 4.67 12.11
C ALA A 54 -12.51 3.21 11.84
N ASN A 55 -11.79 2.23 12.38
CA ASN A 55 -12.14 0.80 12.29
C ASN A 55 -13.26 0.43 13.26
N ILE A 56 -14.43 1.03 13.09
CA ILE A 56 -15.61 0.82 13.95
C ILE A 56 -16.28 -0.56 13.79
N TYR A 57 -15.72 -1.41 12.93
CA TYR A 57 -16.18 -2.76 12.58
C TYR A 57 -15.30 -3.86 13.20
N ASP A 58 -14.26 -3.48 13.94
CA ASP A 58 -13.29 -4.38 14.57
C ASP A 58 -12.70 -5.38 13.56
N ILE A 59 -12.33 -4.89 12.37
CA ILE A 59 -11.64 -5.71 11.36
C ILE A 59 -10.22 -5.97 11.86
N ASP A 60 -9.85 -7.24 12.05
CA ASP A 60 -8.51 -7.65 12.50
C ASP A 60 -7.93 -8.70 11.57
N PHE A 61 -6.85 -8.37 10.86
CA PHE A 61 -6.14 -9.31 9.98
C PHE A 61 -5.28 -10.26 10.82
N THR A 62 -5.61 -11.55 10.78
CA THR A 62 -4.96 -12.58 11.61
C THR A 62 -3.97 -13.43 10.84
N ARG A 63 -4.13 -13.53 9.51
CA ARG A 63 -3.20 -14.30 8.66
C ARG A 63 -3.11 -13.68 7.28
N PHE A 64 -1.90 -13.64 6.74
CA PHE A 64 -1.63 -13.21 5.37
C PHE A 64 -0.58 -14.14 4.78
N GLN A 65 -0.92 -14.79 3.67
CA GLN A 65 -0.03 -15.70 2.95
C GLN A 65 0.01 -15.32 1.48
N ILE A 66 1.20 -15.26 0.88
CA ILE A 66 1.39 -15.11 -0.56
C ILE A 66 1.95 -16.41 -1.11
N ARG A 67 1.34 -16.94 -2.17
CA ARG A 67 1.87 -18.07 -2.95
C ARG A 67 1.99 -17.73 -4.42
N ASP A 68 3.00 -18.29 -5.06
CA ASP A 68 3.09 -18.35 -6.51
C ASP A 68 2.00 -19.30 -7.05
N LEU A 69 1.17 -18.84 -7.98
CA LEU A 69 0.11 -19.66 -8.56
C LEU A 69 0.61 -20.61 -9.66
N GLU A 70 1.78 -20.34 -10.26
CA GLU A 70 2.36 -21.24 -11.27
C GLU A 70 3.02 -22.45 -10.59
N THR A 71 3.76 -22.25 -9.50
CA THR A 71 4.51 -23.32 -8.82
C THR A 71 3.86 -23.84 -7.53
N GLY A 72 2.94 -23.08 -6.94
CA GLY A 72 2.35 -23.38 -5.63
C GLY A 72 3.27 -23.06 -4.44
N ALA A 73 4.47 -22.52 -4.68
CA ALA A 73 5.40 -22.19 -3.61
C ALA A 73 4.88 -21.04 -2.74
N VAL A 74 4.94 -21.21 -1.41
CA VAL A 74 4.64 -20.12 -0.46
C VAL A 74 5.82 -19.16 -0.43
N LEU A 75 5.58 -17.92 -0.83
CA LEU A 75 6.59 -16.87 -0.92
C LEU A 75 6.70 -16.06 0.37
N PHE A 76 5.58 -15.96 1.09
CA PHE A 76 5.49 -15.22 2.35
C PHE A 76 4.32 -15.75 3.17
N GLU A 77 4.50 -15.79 4.49
CA GLU A 77 3.40 -16.06 5.41
C GLU A 77 3.64 -15.34 6.73
N ILE A 78 2.61 -14.68 7.23
CA ILE A 78 2.58 -14.12 8.57
C ILE A 78 1.25 -14.47 9.22
N THR A 79 1.32 -14.87 10.49
CA THR A 79 0.17 -15.12 11.35
C THR A 79 0.32 -14.27 12.59
N LYS A 80 -0.73 -13.55 12.95
CA LYS A 80 -0.83 -12.90 14.25
C LYS A 80 -1.00 -14.00 15.30
N PRO A 81 -0.20 -14.01 16.39
CA PRO A 81 -0.43 -14.93 17.49
C PRO A 81 -1.86 -14.77 18.03
N PRO A 82 -2.54 -15.85 18.45
CA PRO A 82 -3.85 -15.74 19.07
C PRO A 82 -3.74 -14.88 20.34
N ALA A 83 -4.67 -13.94 20.51
CA ALA A 83 -4.73 -13.10 21.70
C ALA A 83 -5.32 -13.87 22.89
N SER A 84 -4.57 -14.83 23.46
CA SER A 84 -4.81 -15.57 24.72
C SER A 84 -3.53 -16.38 24.98
N GLU A 85 -2.68 -16.21 26.00
CA GLU A 85 -2.90 -16.09 27.45
C GLU A 85 -1.72 -15.31 28.10
N CYS A 86 -1.82 -13.99 28.24
CA CYS A 86 -0.84 -13.21 29.02
C CYS A 86 -1.57 -12.25 29.96
N ASP A 87 -2.42 -12.80 30.83
CA ASP A 87 -3.03 -12.02 31.89
C ASP A 87 -3.37 -12.91 33.09
N VAL A 88 -2.37 -13.61 33.66
CA VAL A 88 -2.18 -13.78 35.11
C VAL A 88 -0.72 -14.24 35.34
N HIS A 89 0.05 -13.52 36.16
CA HIS A 89 1.39 -13.85 36.68
C HIS A 89 2.61 -13.50 35.82
N GLN A 90 2.96 -12.21 35.75
CA GLN A 90 4.37 -11.83 35.90
C GLN A 90 4.46 -10.52 36.67
N GLU A 91 5.17 -10.57 37.80
CA GLU A 91 5.46 -9.43 38.65
C GLU A 91 6.27 -8.37 37.89
N PRO A 92 6.17 -7.08 38.23
CA PRO A 92 6.88 -6.02 37.54
C PRO A 92 8.38 -6.10 37.89
N GLU A 93 9.21 -6.47 36.92
CA GLU A 93 10.66 -6.24 36.99
C GLU A 93 10.93 -4.73 36.70
N PRO A 94 11.62 -4.01 37.60
CA PRO A 94 11.93 -2.60 37.42
C PRO A 94 13.27 -2.45 36.70
N ASP A 95 13.25 -1.92 35.46
CA ASP A 95 14.26 -0.98 34.91
C ASP A 95 14.26 -1.01 33.38
N CYS A 96 13.40 -0.19 32.77
CA CYS A 96 13.76 0.60 31.58
C CYS A 96 12.70 1.68 31.34
N GLU A 97 12.83 2.81 32.03
CA GLU A 97 12.24 4.06 31.57
C GLU A 97 13.09 4.62 30.43
N GLU A 98 12.66 4.45 29.18
CA GLU A 98 12.93 5.44 28.13
C GLU A 98 11.89 5.35 26.99
N LEU A 99 11.24 6.49 26.74
CA LEU A 99 10.48 6.89 25.55
C LEU A 99 9.01 6.42 25.47
N GLY A 100 8.17 7.22 26.12
CA GLY A 100 6.75 7.34 25.80
C GLY A 100 6.53 7.81 24.35
N SER A 101 6.11 6.86 23.53
CA SER A 101 5.03 7.02 22.57
C SER A 101 4.46 5.63 22.34
N GLU A 102 3.28 5.32 22.91
CA GLU A 102 2.48 4.22 22.38
C GLU A 102 2.25 4.55 20.90
N ASP A 103 3.02 3.92 20.00
CA ASP A 103 2.85 4.13 18.58
C ASP A 103 1.44 3.64 18.24
N THR A 104 0.49 4.58 18.15
CA THR A 104 -0.92 4.34 17.79
C THR A 104 -1.06 3.65 16.44
N ASN A 105 0.04 3.55 15.70
CA ASN A 105 0.18 2.92 14.40
C ASN A 105 0.87 1.54 14.43
N THR A 106 1.08 0.96 15.62
CA THR A 106 1.66 -0.38 15.79
C THR A 106 0.85 -1.42 14.99
N GLY A 107 1.50 -2.10 14.04
CA GLY A 107 0.89 -3.13 13.19
C GLY A 107 0.29 -2.67 11.86
N ARG A 108 0.33 -1.37 11.53
CA ARG A 108 -0.18 -0.82 10.24
C ARG A 108 0.92 -0.61 9.19
N PHE A 109 2.13 -1.04 9.49
CA PHE A 109 3.28 -0.97 8.60
C PHE A 109 3.93 -2.35 8.50
N VAL A 110 4.19 -2.82 7.27
CA VAL A 110 4.86 -4.10 7.02
C VAL A 110 6.06 -3.87 6.11
N ARG A 111 7.22 -4.40 6.51
CA ARG A 111 8.44 -4.39 5.70
C ARG A 111 8.66 -5.76 5.08
N TYR A 112 8.58 -5.84 3.76
CA TYR A 112 8.78 -7.09 3.02
C TYR A 112 10.21 -7.21 2.53
N GLN A 113 10.78 -8.40 2.69
CA GLN A 113 12.04 -8.80 2.07
C GLN A 113 11.80 -9.96 1.11
N PHE A 114 11.90 -9.68 -0.17
CA PHE A 114 11.75 -10.64 -1.26
C PHE A 114 13.06 -10.82 -2.01
N THR A 115 13.13 -11.92 -2.76
CA THR A 115 14.23 -12.18 -3.70
C THR A 115 13.97 -11.52 -5.04
N PRO A 116 15.00 -11.34 -5.89
CA PRO A 116 14.82 -10.78 -7.24
C PRO A 116 13.85 -11.58 -8.11
N GLN A 117 13.68 -12.87 -7.84
CA GLN A 117 12.77 -13.75 -8.57
C GLN A 117 11.30 -13.33 -8.40
N PHE A 118 10.96 -12.67 -7.28
CA PHE A 118 9.60 -12.18 -7.03
C PHE A 118 9.10 -11.23 -8.13
N LEU A 119 9.98 -10.36 -8.66
CA LEU A 119 9.66 -9.41 -9.72
C LEU A 119 9.45 -10.08 -11.10
N LYS A 120 9.76 -11.37 -11.23
CA LYS A 120 9.57 -12.15 -12.46
C LYS A 120 8.27 -12.95 -12.46
N LEU A 121 7.57 -13.01 -11.33
CA LEU A 121 6.30 -13.71 -11.21
C LEU A 121 5.23 -12.99 -12.03
N LYS A 122 4.33 -13.75 -12.63
CA LYS A 122 3.18 -13.20 -13.37
C LYS A 122 1.96 -13.05 -12.49
N THR A 123 1.70 -14.09 -11.69
CA THR A 123 0.51 -14.17 -10.86
C THR A 123 0.83 -14.74 -9.50
N VAL A 124 0.31 -14.10 -8.46
CA VAL A 124 0.39 -14.61 -7.08
C VAL A 124 -1.00 -14.61 -6.45
N GLY A 125 -1.26 -15.60 -5.60
CA GLY A 125 -2.46 -15.65 -4.78
C GLY A 125 -2.11 -15.17 -3.38
N ALA A 126 -2.82 -14.17 -2.87
CA ALA A 126 -2.73 -13.74 -1.49
C ALA A 126 -3.95 -14.21 -0.72
N THR A 127 -3.76 -15.15 0.20
CA THR A 127 -4.80 -15.61 1.12
C THR A 127 -4.76 -14.77 2.38
N ILE A 128 -5.90 -14.21 2.76
CA ILE A 128 -6.09 -13.31 3.89
C ILE A 128 -7.13 -13.93 4.81
N GLU A 129 -6.82 -14.03 6.10
CA GLU A 129 -7.81 -14.34 7.14
C GLU A 129 -7.95 -13.15 8.07
N PHE A 130 -9.20 -12.83 8.39
CA PHE A 130 -9.52 -11.70 9.26
C PHE A 130 -10.78 -11.97 10.08
N LEU A 131 -10.82 -11.37 11.26
CA LEU A 131 -12.00 -11.32 12.13
C LEU A 131 -12.82 -10.07 11.82
N VAL A 132 -14.12 -10.19 12.02
CA VAL A 132 -15.07 -9.07 11.94
C VAL A 132 -15.86 -9.01 13.24
N GLY A 133 -16.02 -7.81 13.78
CA GLY A 133 -16.81 -7.55 14.98
C GLY A 133 -18.32 -7.75 14.80
N PRO A 134 -19.12 -7.21 15.72
CA PRO A 134 -20.57 -7.46 15.73
C PRO A 134 -21.34 -6.68 14.65
N LYS A 135 -20.76 -5.62 14.08
CA LYS A 135 -21.40 -4.83 13.03
C LYS A 135 -21.25 -5.54 11.69
N PRO A 136 -22.33 -5.71 10.90
CA PRO A 136 -22.23 -6.24 9.56
C PRO A 136 -21.42 -5.31 8.67
N ILE A 137 -20.58 -5.90 7.82
CA ILE A 137 -19.82 -5.18 6.81
C ILE A 137 -20.44 -5.50 5.45
N ASN A 138 -20.86 -4.43 4.77
CA ASN A 138 -21.29 -4.49 3.38
C ASN A 138 -20.24 -3.82 2.50
N ASN A 139 -20.14 -4.28 1.24
CA ASN A 139 -19.30 -3.67 0.22
C ASN A 139 -17.84 -3.47 0.66
N PHE A 140 -17.27 -4.45 1.38
CA PHE A 140 -15.89 -4.35 1.82
C PHE A 140 -14.96 -4.38 0.60
N ARG A 141 -14.12 -3.35 0.47
CA ARG A 141 -13.27 -3.12 -0.69
C ARG A 141 -11.88 -2.72 -0.24
N MET A 142 -10.85 -3.21 -0.91
CA MET A 142 -9.48 -2.76 -0.72
C MET A 142 -8.94 -2.22 -2.04
N ILE A 143 -8.39 -1.01 -1.98
CA ILE A 143 -7.60 -0.42 -3.05
C ILE A 143 -6.16 -0.38 -2.58
N GLU A 144 -5.28 -1.08 -3.27
CA GLU A 144 -3.85 -1.13 -2.97
C GLU A 144 -3.05 -0.53 -4.13
N ARG A 145 -2.17 0.43 -3.83
CA ARG A 145 -1.39 1.16 -4.82
C ARG A 145 0.09 0.97 -4.54
N HIS A 146 0.82 0.50 -5.53
CA HIS A 146 2.27 0.27 -5.45
C HIS A 146 3.02 1.32 -6.26
N PHE A 147 4.04 1.89 -5.64
CA PHE A 147 4.90 2.91 -6.23
C PHE A 147 6.36 2.50 -6.10
N PHE A 148 7.19 2.84 -7.09
CA PHE A 148 8.63 2.91 -6.93
C PHE A 148 9.02 4.37 -7.02
N ARG A 149 9.50 4.94 -5.90
CA ARG A 149 9.61 6.40 -5.73
C ARG A 149 8.26 7.06 -6.03
N ASP A 150 8.22 8.04 -6.93
CA ASP A 150 7.01 8.77 -7.31
C ASP A 150 6.28 8.15 -8.52
N ARG A 151 6.70 6.96 -8.98
CA ARG A 151 6.11 6.29 -10.15
C ARG A 151 5.15 5.20 -9.71
N LEU A 152 3.87 5.33 -10.06
CA LEU A 152 2.88 4.27 -9.91
C LEU A 152 3.28 3.04 -10.75
N LEU A 153 3.42 1.90 -10.09
CA LEU A 153 3.67 0.60 -10.71
C LEU A 153 2.36 -0.08 -11.11
N LYS A 154 1.43 -0.17 -10.14
CA LYS A 154 0.15 -0.85 -10.30
C LYS A 154 -0.83 -0.40 -9.22
N THR A 155 -2.12 -0.41 -9.57
CA THR A 155 -3.22 -0.36 -8.62
C THR A 155 -3.97 -1.68 -8.69
N PHE A 156 -4.21 -2.26 -7.52
CA PHE A 156 -5.09 -3.39 -7.32
C PHE A 156 -6.34 -2.92 -6.61
N ASP A 157 -7.49 -3.40 -7.06
CA ASP A 157 -8.80 -2.99 -6.56
C ASP A 157 -9.65 -4.23 -6.40
N PHE A 158 -9.80 -4.66 -5.15
CA PHE A 158 -10.44 -5.91 -4.80
C PHE A 158 -11.69 -5.66 -3.98
N GLN A 159 -12.71 -6.45 -4.25
CA GLN A 159 -13.95 -6.45 -3.49
C GLN A 159 -14.06 -7.76 -2.72
N PHE A 160 -14.08 -7.67 -1.39
CA PHE A 160 -14.36 -8.80 -0.51
C PHE A 160 -15.86 -9.11 -0.50
N GLY A 161 -16.70 -8.07 -0.60
CA GLY A 161 -18.16 -8.19 -0.58
C GLY A 161 -18.74 -8.14 0.83
N PHE A 162 -19.69 -9.03 1.14
CA PHE A 162 -20.33 -9.13 2.45
C PHE A 162 -19.48 -9.97 3.40
N CYS A 163 -19.20 -9.46 4.60
CA CYS A 163 -18.50 -10.22 5.64
C CYS A 163 -19.45 -10.55 6.78
N ILE A 164 -19.41 -11.82 7.23
CA ILE A 164 -20.30 -12.31 8.27
C ILE A 164 -19.89 -11.67 9.62
N PRO A 165 -20.82 -11.09 10.39
CA PRO A 165 -20.52 -10.53 11.71
C PRO A 165 -20.06 -11.60 12.71
N ASN A 166 -19.24 -11.21 13.70
CA ASN A 166 -18.73 -12.07 14.77
C ASN A 166 -18.12 -13.38 14.26
N SER A 167 -17.42 -13.33 13.13
CA SER A 167 -16.85 -14.52 12.50
C SER A 167 -15.46 -14.28 11.95
N LYS A 168 -14.75 -15.40 11.71
CA LYS A 168 -13.55 -15.41 10.89
C LYS A 168 -13.94 -15.55 9.44
N ASN A 169 -13.41 -14.66 8.60
CA ASN A 169 -13.58 -14.65 7.16
C ASN A 169 -12.23 -14.95 6.49
N THR A 170 -12.28 -15.63 5.35
CA THR A 170 -11.11 -15.92 4.53
C THR A 170 -11.38 -15.46 3.12
N CYS A 171 -10.43 -14.75 2.52
CA CYS A 171 -10.49 -14.29 1.15
C CYS A 171 -9.17 -14.60 0.45
N GLU A 172 -9.24 -14.84 -0.86
CA GLU A 172 -8.07 -14.95 -1.71
C GLU A 172 -8.14 -13.92 -2.83
N HIS A 173 -7.13 -13.06 -2.88
CA HIS A 173 -6.95 -12.10 -3.94
C HIS A 173 -5.88 -12.59 -4.92
N ILE A 174 -6.20 -12.52 -6.21
CA ILE A 174 -5.28 -12.89 -7.28
C ILE A 174 -4.63 -11.61 -7.80
N TYR A 175 -3.32 -11.50 -7.62
CA TYR A 175 -2.53 -10.38 -8.11
C TYR A 175 -1.92 -10.74 -9.45
N GLU A 176 -2.29 -9.99 -10.48
CA GLU A 176 -1.63 -10.04 -11.78
C GLU A 176 -0.58 -8.93 -11.87
N PHE A 177 0.69 -9.33 -11.86
CA PHE A 177 1.80 -8.39 -11.86
C PHE A 177 1.94 -7.71 -13.22
N PRO A 178 2.26 -6.40 -13.25
CA PRO A 178 2.57 -5.72 -14.49
C PRO A 178 3.87 -6.27 -15.09
N THR A 179 3.99 -6.23 -16.41
CA THR A 179 5.30 -6.43 -17.05
C THR A 179 6.16 -5.19 -16.82
N LEU A 180 7.23 -5.35 -16.03
CA LEU A 180 8.15 -4.27 -15.70
C LEU A 180 9.35 -4.26 -16.68
N PRO A 181 9.80 -3.08 -17.15
CA PRO A 181 11.04 -2.97 -17.91
C PRO A 181 12.26 -3.47 -17.13
N ALA A 182 13.23 -4.07 -17.81
CA ALA A 182 14.42 -4.64 -17.17
C ALA A 182 15.25 -3.63 -16.37
N ASP A 183 15.35 -2.39 -16.87
CA ASP A 183 16.07 -1.31 -16.18
C ASP A 183 15.36 -0.95 -14.86
N LEU A 184 14.03 -0.86 -14.87
CA LEU A 184 13.23 -0.60 -13.68
C LEU A 184 13.35 -1.73 -12.65
N VAL A 185 13.31 -3.00 -13.11
CA VAL A 185 13.53 -4.16 -12.23
C VAL A 185 14.91 -4.07 -11.57
N SER A 186 15.94 -3.69 -12.32
CA SER A 186 17.30 -3.54 -11.81
C SER A 186 17.38 -2.41 -10.77
N GLU A 187 16.71 -1.28 -11.01
CA GLU A 187 16.61 -0.18 -10.04
C GLU A 187 15.88 -0.60 -8.77
N MET A 188 14.75 -1.30 -8.87
CA MET A 188 13.99 -1.78 -7.71
C MET A 188 14.80 -2.76 -6.84
N ILE A 189 15.65 -3.60 -7.45
CA ILE A 189 16.55 -4.50 -6.71
C ILE A 189 17.67 -3.70 -6.02
N ALA A 190 18.25 -2.71 -6.71
CA ALA A 190 19.37 -1.94 -6.20
C ALA A 190 18.98 -0.94 -5.09
N ASN A 191 17.71 -0.53 -5.02
CA ASN A 191 17.22 0.49 -4.10
C ASN A 191 16.12 -0.11 -3.18
N PRO A 192 16.49 -0.90 -2.15
CA PRO A 192 15.52 -1.52 -1.25
C PRO A 192 14.69 -0.47 -0.50
N PHE A 193 13.42 -0.78 -0.25
CA PHE A 193 12.45 0.06 0.48
C PHE A 193 12.05 1.39 -0.21
N GLU A 194 12.52 1.62 -1.43
CA GLU A 194 12.01 2.69 -2.30
C GLU A 194 10.78 2.28 -3.10
N THR A 195 10.50 0.96 -3.19
CA THR A 195 9.18 0.48 -3.54
C THR A 195 8.31 0.49 -2.30
N ARG A 196 7.14 1.14 -2.38
CA ARG A 196 6.19 1.30 -1.27
C ARG A 196 4.76 1.10 -1.75
N SER A 197 3.88 0.77 -0.82
CA SER A 197 2.45 0.69 -1.10
C SER A 197 1.60 1.30 0.00
N ASP A 198 0.43 1.80 -0.43
CA ASP A 198 -0.69 2.15 0.43
C ASP A 198 -1.84 1.17 0.15
N SER A 199 -2.36 0.54 1.21
CA SER A 199 -3.54 -0.33 1.16
C SER A 199 -4.69 0.36 1.91
N PHE A 200 -5.69 0.82 1.17
CA PHE A 200 -6.86 1.54 1.67
C PHE A 200 -8.06 0.59 1.73
N TYR A 201 -8.70 0.49 2.90
CA TYR A 201 -9.84 -0.38 3.12
C TYR A 201 -11.10 0.43 3.34
N PHE A 202 -12.13 0.13 2.56
CA PHE A 202 -13.40 0.84 2.56
C PHE A 202 -14.55 -0.09 2.93
N VAL A 203 -15.47 0.42 3.76
CA VAL A 203 -16.78 -0.17 4.01
C VAL A 203 -17.82 0.85 3.59
N ASP A 204 -18.73 0.47 2.70
CA ASP A 204 -19.73 1.39 2.11
C ASP A 204 -19.11 2.74 1.64
N ASN A 205 -17.95 2.65 0.98
CA ASN A 205 -17.15 3.78 0.46
C ASN A 205 -16.57 4.74 1.53
N GLN A 206 -16.60 4.38 2.80
CA GLN A 206 -15.92 5.11 3.87
C GLN A 206 -14.60 4.42 4.22
N LEU A 207 -13.51 5.20 4.28
CA LEU A 207 -12.20 4.68 4.67
C LEU A 207 -12.21 4.27 6.15
N VAL A 208 -11.97 3.00 6.43
CA VAL A 208 -11.97 2.45 7.80
C VAL A 208 -10.59 2.01 8.27
N MET A 209 -9.70 1.65 7.35
CA MET A 209 -8.32 1.28 7.65
C MET A 209 -7.41 1.72 6.51
N HIS A 210 -6.18 2.03 6.87
CA HIS A 210 -5.12 2.36 5.93
C HIS A 210 -3.83 1.74 6.45
N ASN A 211 -3.26 0.82 5.66
CA ASN A 211 -2.00 0.15 5.95
C ASN A 211 -0.96 0.59 4.93
N LYS A 212 0.31 0.52 5.33
CA LYS A 212 1.46 0.87 4.50
C LYS A 212 2.44 -0.29 4.45
N ALA A 213 3.20 -0.37 3.37
CA ALA A 213 4.33 -1.29 3.29
C ALA A 213 5.49 -0.74 2.48
N ASP A 214 6.68 -1.27 2.74
CA ASP A 214 7.85 -1.11 1.88
C ASP A 214 8.45 -2.47 1.49
N TYR A 215 9.16 -2.49 0.37
CA TYR A 215 9.61 -3.72 -0.27
C TYR A 215 11.09 -3.64 -0.63
N ALA A 216 11.82 -4.69 -0.27
CA ALA A 216 13.15 -4.97 -0.79
C ALA A 216 13.11 -6.21 -1.68
N TYR A 217 13.85 -6.19 -2.79
CA TYR A 217 13.95 -7.30 -3.74
C TYR A 217 15.36 -7.86 -3.88
N ASN A 218 16.26 -7.51 -2.96
CA ASN A 218 17.64 -7.97 -2.90
C ASN A 218 17.85 -9.10 -1.86
N GLY A 219 16.77 -9.67 -1.33
CA GLY A 219 16.84 -10.80 -0.41
C GLY A 219 17.45 -12.04 -1.06
N GLY A 220 18.08 -12.90 -0.25
CA GLY A 220 18.67 -14.15 -0.72
C GLY A 220 20.07 -14.03 -1.35
N HIS A 221 20.66 -12.83 -1.41
CA HIS A 221 22.12 -12.73 -1.55
C HIS A 221 22.76 -13.19 -0.24
N THR A 222 23.11 -14.48 -0.14
CA THR A 222 24.14 -14.93 0.79
C THR A 222 25.45 -14.28 0.36
N THR A 223 25.74 -13.07 0.84
CA THR A 223 27.12 -12.74 1.14
C THR A 223 27.55 -13.74 2.21
N HIS A 224 28.50 -14.60 1.86
CA HIS A 224 29.33 -15.22 2.87
C HIS A 224 30.05 -14.08 3.60
N ASP A 225 29.40 -13.51 4.61
CA ASP A 225 30.12 -12.76 5.63
C ASP A 225 30.90 -13.80 6.42
N VAL A 226 32.15 -13.97 5.97
CA VAL A 226 33.20 -14.61 6.72
C VAL A 226 33.42 -13.72 7.95
N LEU A 227 32.95 -14.19 9.10
CA LEU A 227 33.49 -13.79 10.41
C LEU A 227 34.91 -14.32 10.56
#